data_AF-A0A496P491-F1
#
_entry.id   AF-A0A496P491-F1
#
_cell.length_a   1.000
_cell.length_b   1.000
_cell.length_c   1.000
_cell.angle_alpha   90.00
_cell.angle_beta   90.00
_cell.angle_gamma   90.00
#
_symmetry.space_group_name_H-M   'P 1'
#
loop_
_entity.id
_entity.type
_entity.pdbx_description
1 polymer ?
#
loop_
_entity_poly.entity_id
_entity_poly.type
_entity_poly.pdbx_seq_one_letter_code
_entity_poly.pdbx_strand_id
1 'polypeptide(L)' 'DKYEAVVLGVAHKEFLDLDIENLKKENAVVYDVKGFLKDVDMKL' A
#
# COMPACT_ATOMS: atom_id res chain seq x y z
N ASP A 1 7.71 -1.76 15.77
CA ASP A 1 8.21 -1.28 14.47
C ASP A 1 7.16 -1.36 13.39
N LYS A 2 7.21 -0.42 12.44
CA LYS A 2 6.35 -0.37 11.23
C LYS A 2 7.17 -0.76 9.99
N TYR A 3 6.50 -1.09 8.89
CA TYR A 3 7.16 -1.53 7.66
C TYR A 3 7.77 -0.38 6.86
N GLU A 4 8.93 -0.61 6.25
CA GLU A 4 9.60 0.34 5.35
C GLU A 4 9.13 0.21 3.90
N ALA A 5 8.59 -0.96 3.54
CA ALA A 5 8.00 -1.19 2.24
C ALA A 5 6.80 -2.13 2.36
N VAL A 6 5.77 -1.87 1.57
CA VAL A 6 4.56 -2.69 1.46
C VAL A 6 4.35 -3.02 -0.01
N VAL A 7 4.21 -4.31 -0.34
CA VAL A 7 3.99 -4.76 -1.71
C VAL A 7 2.65 -5.49 -1.79
N LEU A 8 1.73 -4.97 -2.61
CA LEU A 8 0.45 -5.62 -2.85
C LEU A 8 0.57 -6.61 -4.01
N GLY A 9 0.65 -7.90 -3.68
CA GLY A 9 0.80 -8.98 -4.67
C GLY A 9 -0.52 -9.44 -5.31
N VAL A 10 -1.65 -9.25 -4.62
CA VAL A 10 -2.97 -9.80 -5.00
C VAL A 10 -4.10 -8.80 -4.71
N ALA A 11 -5.12 -8.77 -5.56
CA ALA A 11 -6.20 -7.78 -5.53
C ALA A 11 -7.47 -8.31 -4.82
N HIS A 12 -7.32 -8.87 -3.61
CA HIS A 12 -8.48 -9.27 -2.83
C HIS A 12 -9.16 -8.05 -2.21
N LYS A 13 -10.50 -8.00 -2.27
CA LYS A 13 -11.30 -6.86 -1.77
C LYS A 13 -11.10 -6.58 -0.28
N GLU A 14 -10.74 -7.60 0.50
CA GLU A 14 -10.45 -7.49 1.93
C GLU A 14 -9.29 -6.52 2.23
N PHE A 15 -8.39 -6.27 1.27
CA PHE A 15 -7.29 -5.30 1.45
C PHE A 15 -7.70 -3.84 1.25
N LEU A 16 -8.93 -3.56 0.80
CA LEU A 16 -9.45 -2.19 0.71
C LEU A 16 -9.70 -1.59 2.10
N ASP A 17 -10.05 -2.43 3.06
CA ASP A 17 -10.35 -2.01 4.43
C ASP A 17 -9.09 -2.06 5.32
N LEU A 18 -7.93 -2.44 4.76
CA LEU A 18 -6.67 -2.51 5.50
C LEU A 18 -6.06 -1.10 5.64
N ASP A 19 -5.80 -0.69 6.86
CA ASP A 19 -5.14 0.59 7.17
C ASP A 19 -3.62 0.50 6.96
N ILE A 20 -3.20 0.66 5.71
CA ILE A 20 -1.78 0.64 5.30
C ILE A 20 -0.99 1.79 5.97
N GLU A 21 -1.62 2.93 6.26
CA GLU A 21 -0.99 4.08 6.91
C GLU A 21 -0.54 3.74 8.35
N ASN A 22 -1.34 2.97 9.08
CA ASN A 22 -0.95 2.50 10.40
C ASN A 22 0.14 1.41 10.37
N LEU A 23 0.26 0.68 9.26
CA LEU A 23 1.26 -0.37 9.10
C LEU A 23 2.62 0.14 8.61
N LYS A 24 2.64 1.24 7.87
CA LYS A 24 3.84 1.76 7.20
C LYS A 24 4.50 2.90 7.98
N LYS A 25 5.82 3.04 7.84
CA LYS A 25 6.55 4.23 8.30
C LYS A 25 6.20 5.44 7.42
N GLU A 26 6.48 6.65 7.91
CA GLU A 26 6.24 7.90 7.16
C GLU A 26 6.85 7.88 5.75
N ASN A 27 8.11 7.43 5.62
CA ASN A 27 8.84 7.35 4.35
C ASN A 27 8.78 5.95 3.70
N ALA A 28 7.73 5.17 3.97
CA ALA A 28 7.62 3.83 3.44
C ALA A 28 7.14 3.81 1.99
N VAL A 29 7.69 2.88 1.20
CA VAL A 29 7.31 2.69 -0.20
C VAL A 29 6.14 1.71 -0.28
N VAL A 30 5.04 2.10 -0.91
CA VAL A 30 3.92 1.21 -1.20
C VAL A 30 3.90 0.91 -2.69
N TYR A 31 4.10 -0.35 -3.07
CA TYR A 31 4.08 -0.79 -4.46
C TYR A 31 2.90 -1.71 -4.72
N ASP A 32 2.04 -1.27 -5.63
CA ASP A 32 0.86 -2.00 -6.03
C ASP A 32 1.05 -2.59 -7.44
N VAL A 33 1.27 -3.90 -7.48
CA VAL A 33 1.47 -4.64 -8.74
C VAL A 33 0.18 -4.77 -9.54
N LYS A 34 -0.98 -4.60 -8.90
CA LYS A 34 -2.30 -4.88 -9.47
C LYS A 34 -3.09 -3.61 -9.83
N GLY A 35 -2.60 -2.42 -9.48
CA GLY A 35 -3.29 -1.15 -9.74
C GLY A 35 -4.61 -1.03 -8.97
N PHE A 36 -4.61 -1.55 -7.75
CA PHE A 36 -5.73 -1.69 -6.84
C PHE A 36 -6.01 -0.43 -6.01
N LEU A 37 -4.98 0.34 -5.64
CA LEU A 37 -5.05 1.58 -4.88
C LEU A 37 -5.45 2.76 -5.79
N LYS A 38 -6.52 3.49 -5.42
CA LYS A 38 -7.08 4.60 -6.22
C LYS A 38 -6.63 5.99 -5.76
N ASP A 39 -6.25 6.14 -4.49
CA ASP A 39 -5.85 7.42 -3.88
C ASP A 39 -4.36 7.42 -3.51
N VAL A 40 -3.51 7.06 -4.46
CA VAL A 40 -2.06 7.18 -4.32
C VAL A 40 -1.56 8.21 -5.31
N ASP A 41 -0.73 9.14 -4.83
CA ASP A 41 -0.09 10.17 -5.64
C ASP A 41 0.93 9.47 -6.56
N MET A 42 0.47 9.00 -7.72
CA MET A 42 1.28 8.26 -8.70
C MET A 42 2.19 9.23 -9.46
N LYS A 43 3.24 9.70 -8.80
CA LYS A 43 4.33 10.43 -9.46
C LYS A 43 5.46 9.44 -9.75
N LEU A 44 5.55 9.05 -11.02
CA LEU A 44 6.75 8.43 -11.62
C LEU A 44 7.67 9.53 -12.12
#